data_AF-A0A1H7VRP6-F1
#
_entry.id   AF-A0A1H7VRP6-F1
#
_cell.length_a   1.000
_cell.length_b   1.000
_cell.length_c   1.000
_cell.angle_alpha   90.00
_cell.angle_beta   90.00
_cell.angle_gamma   90.00
#
_symmetry.space_group_name_H-M   'P 1'
#
loop_
_entity.id
_entity.type
_entity.pdbx_description
1 polymer ?
#
loop_
_entity_poly.entity_id
_entity_poly.type
_entity_poly.pdbx_seq_one_letter_code
_entity_poly.pdbx_strand_id
1 'polypeptide(L)' 'MVIQSNMSSKAIIEIWGTTIDVFKKFNVPIAGDPLKTLVDDDKLPEILKELNQTIGSSSVTCTEGG' A
#
# COMPACT_ATOMS: atom_id res chain seq x y z
N MET A 1 -4.72 8.37 -7.87
CA MET A 1 -3.64 7.45 -8.30
C MET A 1 -3.79 6.16 -7.51
N VAL A 2 -3.54 5.00 -8.11
CA VAL A 2 -3.78 3.66 -7.53
C VAL A 2 -2.49 2.85 -7.54
N ILE A 3 -2.24 2.12 -6.46
CA ILE A 3 -1.10 1.21 -6.33
C ILE A 3 -1.39 -0.10 -7.07
N GLN A 4 -0.41 -0.56 -7.85
CA GLN A 4 -0.50 -1.79 -8.65
C GLN A 4 0.50 -2.84 -8.18
N SER A 5 0.21 -4.12 -8.40
CA SER A 5 1.06 -5.27 -8.03
C SER A 5 2.44 -5.29 -8.70
N ASN A 6 2.58 -4.61 -9.84
CA ASN A 6 3.85 -4.47 -10.55
C ASN A 6 4.75 -3.38 -9.95
N MET A 7 4.24 -2.56 -9.03
CA MET A 7 5.06 -1.58 -8.31
C MET A 7 5.85 -2.25 -7.19
N SER A 8 7.03 -1.71 -6.92
CA SER A 8 7.90 -2.17 -5.83
C SER A 8 7.51 -1.53 -4.51
N SER A 9 7.61 -2.28 -3.40
CA SER A 9 7.30 -1.74 -2.06
C SER A 9 8.15 -0.51 -1.73
N LYS A 10 9.41 -0.46 -2.19
CA LYS A 10 10.27 0.73 -2.09
C LYS A 10 9.73 1.95 -2.85
N ALA A 11 9.32 1.79 -4.11
CA ALA A 11 8.78 2.90 -4.90
C ALA A 11 7.46 3.42 -4.31
N ILE A 12 6.63 2.51 -3.78
CA ILE A 12 5.35 2.86 -3.16
C ILE A 12 5.58 3.71 -1.90
N ILE A 13 6.50 3.33 -1.00
CA ILE A 13 6.77 4.15 0.20
C ILE A 13 7.41 5.51 -0.14
N GLU A 14 8.17 5.60 -1.23
CA GLU A 14 8.77 6.87 -1.66
C GLU A 14 7.70 7.86 -2.15
N ILE A 15 6.64 7.36 -2.79
CA ILE A 15 5.51 8.18 -3.25
C ILE A 15 4.49 8.40 -2.12
N TRP A 16 4.22 7.36 -1.33
CA TRP A 16 3.21 7.33 -0.27
C TRP A 16 3.82 6.81 1.04
N GLY A 17 4.58 7.65 1.74
CA GLY A 17 5.24 7.25 3.00
C GLY A 17 4.31 6.64 4.06
N THR A 18 3.01 6.97 4.03
CA THR A 18 1.99 6.41 4.94
C THR A 18 1.71 4.93 4.72
N THR A 19 2.03 4.36 3.56
CA THR A 19 1.81 2.93 3.28
C THR A 19 2.83 2.02 3.96
N ILE A 20 3.88 2.58 4.58
CA ILE A 20 4.88 1.81 5.33
C ILE A 20 4.24 0.98 6.45
N ASP A 21 3.17 1.47 7.05
CA ASP A 21 2.46 0.77 8.12
C ASP A 21 1.76 -0.49 7.59
N VAL A 22 1.17 -0.40 6.39
CA VAL A 22 0.55 -1.54 5.71
C VAL A 22 1.60 -2.62 5.42
N PHE A 23 2.77 -2.24 4.88
CA PHE A 23 3.83 -3.22 4.63
C PHE A 23 4.30 -3.92 5.91
N LYS A 24 4.42 -3.18 7.03
CA LYS A 24 4.72 -3.77 8.34
C LYS A 24 3.62 -4.70 8.84
N LYS A 25 2.35 -4.31 8.72
CA LYS A 25 1.19 -5.10 9.13
C LYS A 25 1.14 -6.45 8.42
N PHE A 26 1.44 -6.47 7.12
CA PHE A 26 1.45 -7.69 6.30
C PHE A 26 2.81 -8.41 6.28
N ASN A 27 3.80 -7.94 7.05
CA ASN A 27 5.18 -8.46 7.05
C ASN A 27 5.83 -8.50 5.66
N VAL A 28 5.54 -7.51 4.82
CA VAL A 28 6.11 -7.37 3.48
C VAL A 28 7.44 -6.63 3.59
N PRO A 29 8.54 -7.21 3.09
CA PRO A 29 9.83 -6.52 3.06
C PRO A 29 9.80 -5.34 2.09
N ILE A 30 10.46 -4.25 2.49
CA ILE A 30 10.69 -3.09 1.62
C ILE A 30 11.85 -3.42 0.68
N ALA A 31 11.53 -3.72 -0.57
CA ALA A 31 12.49 -4.10 -1.59
C ALA A 31 12.21 -3.37 -2.92
N GLY A 32 13.22 -3.39 -3.80
CA GLY A 32 13.10 -2.89 -5.17
C GLY A 32 12.30 -3.81 -6.08
N ASP A 33 11.96 -5.01 -5.61
CA ASP A 33 11.21 -6.01 -6.36
C ASP A 33 9.69 -5.75 -6.36
N PRO A 34 8.96 -6.23 -7.39
CA PRO A 34 7.51 -6.09 -7.47
C PRO A 34 6.77 -6.72 -6.28
N LEU A 35 5.64 -6.14 -5.87
CA LEU A 35 4.82 -6.73 -4.81
C LEU A 35 4.40 -8.18 -5.14
N LYS A 36 4.01 -8.45 -6.38
CA LYS A 36 3.65 -9.82 -6.83
C LYS A 36 4.75 -10.87 -6.64
N THR A 37 6.01 -10.47 -6.46
CA THR A 37 7.12 -11.39 -6.18
C THR A 37 7.49 -11.45 -4.70
N LEU A 38 7.09 -10.43 -3.93
CA LEU A 38 7.37 -10.33 -2.49
C LEU A 38 6.28 -10.97 -1.63
N VAL A 39 5.08 -11.12 -2.17
CA VAL A 39 3.92 -11.71 -1.47
C VAL A 39 3.23 -12.74 -2.33
N ASP A 40 2.58 -13.71 -1.68
CA ASP A 40 1.75 -14.69 -2.36
C ASP A 40 0.58 -14.04 -3.11
N ASP A 41 0.21 -14.61 -4.26
CA ASP A 41 -0.89 -14.13 -5.11
C ASP A 41 -2.24 -14.05 -4.36
N ASP A 42 -2.43 -14.89 -3.35
CA ASP A 42 -3.63 -14.93 -2.52
C ASP A 42 -3.74 -13.71 -1.59
N LYS A 43 -2.60 -13.21 -1.08
CA LYS A 43 -2.52 -12.05 -0.19
C LYS A 43 -2.36 -10.72 -0.92
N LEU A 44 -1.83 -10.77 -2.14
CA LEU A 44 -1.64 -9.61 -3.00
C LEU A 44 -2.91 -8.73 -3.17
N PRO A 45 -4.12 -9.27 -3.44
CA PRO A 45 -5.32 -8.45 -3.55
C PRO A 45 -5.71 -7.78 -2.23
N GLU A 46 -5.56 -8.45 -1.09
CA GLU A 46 -5.84 -7.85 0.23
C GLU A 46 -4.87 -6.70 0.53
N ILE A 47 -3.58 -6.91 0.29
CA ILE A 47 -2.54 -5.90 0.50
C ILE A 47 -2.78 -4.69 -0.41
N LEU A 48 -3.06 -4.92 -1.70
CA LEU A 48 -3.36 -3.83 -2.64
C LEU A 48 -4.60 -3.05 -2.23
N LYS A 49 -5.64 -3.72 -1.75
CA LYS A 49 -6.85 -3.05 -1.26
C LYS A 49 -6.51 -2.16 -0.06
N GLU A 50 -5.79 -2.67 0.93
CA GLU A 50 -5.42 -1.92 2.14
C GLU A 50 -4.50 -0.72 1.83
N LEU A 51 -3.54 -0.92 0.91
CA LEU A 51 -2.67 0.14 0.40
C LEU A 51 -3.49 1.25 -0.28
N ASN A 52 -4.40 0.87 -1.19
CA ASN A 52 -5.25 1.82 -1.89
C ASN A 52 -6.25 2.53 -0.97
N GLN A 53 -6.75 1.84 0.07
CA GLN A 53 -7.56 2.45 1.12
C GLN A 53 -6.74 3.43 1.95
N THR A 54 -5.47 3.14 2.24
CA THR A 54 -4.60 4.04 3.02
C THR A 54 -4.33 5.33 2.25
N ILE A 55 -3.96 5.25 0.97
CA ILE A 55 -3.74 6.45 0.14
C ILE A 55 -5.04 7.23 -0.12
N GLY A 56 -6.18 6.53 -0.24
CA GLY A 56 -7.50 7.14 -0.42
C GLY A 56 -8.02 7.80 0.84
N SER A 57 -7.81 7.17 2.01
CA SER A 57 -8.23 7.71 3.30
C SER A 57 -7.44 8.96 3.70
N SER A 58 -6.17 9.07 3.30
CA SER A 58 -5.40 10.32 3.45
C SER A 58 -6.01 11.51 2.70
N SER A 59 -6.86 11.28 1.70
CA SER A 59 -7.60 12.34 0.99
C SER A 59 -8.96 12.67 1.60
N VAL A 60 -9.41 11.90 2.59
CA VAL A 60 -10.64 12.15 3.33
C VAL A 60 -10.27 12.48 4.76
N THR A 61 -9.79 13.70 4.95
CA THR A 61 -10.14 14.40 6.19
C THR A 61 -11.67 14.53 6.16
N CYS A 62 -12.37 13.54 6.72
CA CYS A 62 -13.73 13.76 7.19
C CYS A 62 -13.64 14.80 8.31
N THR A 63 -13.61 16.08 7.93
CA THR A 63 -14.28 17.10 8.74
C THR A 63 -15.77 16.80 8.63
N GLU A 64 -16.22 15.83 9.42
CA GLU A 64 -17.60 15.74 9.84
C GLU A 64 -17.78 16.88 10.86
N GLY A 65 -18.15 18.05 10.35
CA GLY A 65 -18.53 19.22 11.13
C GLY A 65 -19.70 19.86 10.42
N GLY A 66 -20.91 19.44 10.81
CA GLY A 66 -22.18 20.00 10.33
C GLY A 66 -22.43 21.42 10.78
#